data_AF-A0A8C6V4E4-F1
#
_entry.id   AF-A0A8C6V4E4-F1
#
_cell.length_a   1.000
_cell.length_b   1.000
_cell.length_c   1.000
_cell.angle_alpha   90.00
_cell.angle_beta   90.00
_cell.angle_gamma   90.00
#
_symmetry.space_group_name_H-M   'P 1'
#
loop_
_entity.id
_entity.type
_entity.pdbx_description
1 polymer ?
#
loop_
_entity_poly.entity_id
_entity_poly.type
_entity_poly.pdbx_seq_one_letter_code
_entity_poly.pdbx_strand_id
1 'polypeptide(L)'
;KKSVGLKVSWTALLALAYFTYLLVGAAIFQILEREAECNNRYHFQLEKLHFLANYTCLDGPALEQFVQVILGAWEKGVNPSGNSTNPSNWDYSSSFFFAGTVVTTIGELWEPLGKCLIIHWDEWRRGWSQSSHTSLLFLVIPPLMFSYVEGWTFGEGFYFAFITLSTIGFGDYVVGTDPDKEYISLYRSLAGIWIILALAWLALVFNMGIHPFSSALSGAGSRRQQSQQRCPDFPIHAHLLQQFWGTPEKSSSSPDLGG
;
A
#
# COMPACT_ATOMS: atom_id res chain seq x y z
N LYS A 1 -21.00 11.94 -51.32
CA LYS A 1 -20.99 11.12 -50.09
C LYS A 1 -19.98 11.72 -49.11
N LYS A 2 -20.43 12.45 -48.08
CA LYS A 2 -19.54 12.81 -46.97
C LYS A 2 -19.45 11.60 -46.06
N SER A 3 -18.31 10.92 -46.04
CA SER A 3 -18.03 9.87 -45.05
C SER A 3 -18.04 10.55 -43.68
N VAL A 4 -19.01 10.22 -42.84
CA VAL A 4 -19.00 10.61 -41.43
C VAL A 4 -17.85 9.85 -40.77
N GLY A 5 -16.67 10.47 -40.74
CA GLY A 5 -15.52 9.94 -40.02
C GLY A 5 -15.78 10.11 -38.53
N LEU A 6 -16.17 9.03 -37.85
CA LEU A 6 -16.27 8.99 -36.40
C LEU A 6 -14.88 9.28 -35.82
N LYS A 7 -14.66 10.50 -35.31
CA LYS A 7 -13.44 10.84 -34.58
C LYS A 7 -13.48 10.14 -33.23
N VAL A 8 -12.96 8.93 -33.17
CA VAL A 8 -12.87 8.16 -31.93
C VAL A 8 -11.88 8.88 -31.00
N SER A 9 -12.37 9.31 -29.83
CA SER A 9 -11.52 9.92 -28.81
C SER A 9 -10.63 8.84 -28.19
N TRP A 10 -9.32 9.11 -28.09
CA TRP A 10 -8.37 8.22 -27.41
C TRP A 10 -8.77 7.92 -25.96
N THR A 11 -9.40 8.88 -25.28
CA THR A 11 -9.94 8.67 -23.94
C THR A 11 -11.08 7.65 -23.91
N ALA A 12 -11.92 7.63 -24.93
CA ALA A 12 -13.00 6.65 -25.05
C ALA A 12 -12.46 5.25 -25.34
N LEU A 13 -11.37 5.14 -26.13
CA LEU A 13 -10.69 3.85 -26.36
C LEU A 13 -10.03 3.32 -25.08
N LEU A 14 -9.35 4.17 -24.32
CA LEU A 14 -8.75 3.78 -23.04
C LEU A 14 -9.81 3.36 -22.02
N ALA A 15 -10.91 4.11 -21.93
CA ALA A 15 -12.01 3.77 -21.04
C ALA A 15 -12.66 2.43 -21.43
N LEU A 16 -12.87 2.19 -22.73
CA LEU A 16 -13.39 0.93 -23.23
C LEU A 16 -12.43 -0.23 -22.93
N ALA A 17 -11.13 -0.06 -23.19
CA ALA A 17 -10.12 -1.06 -22.91
C ALA A 17 -10.07 -1.41 -21.40
N TYR A 18 -10.09 -0.39 -20.54
CA TYR A 18 -10.15 -0.59 -19.09
C TYR A 18 -11.43 -1.31 -18.64
N PHE A 19 -12.58 -0.94 -19.19
CA PHE A 19 -13.84 -1.64 -18.91
C PHE A 19 -13.79 -3.10 -19.33
N THR A 20 -13.25 -3.40 -20.52
CA THR A 20 -13.08 -4.79 -20.96
C THR A 20 -12.10 -5.56 -20.08
N TYR A 21 -11.04 -4.92 -19.60
CA TYR A 21 -10.10 -5.51 -18.65
C TYR A 21 -10.79 -5.90 -17.33
N LEU A 22 -11.66 -5.03 -16.79
CA LEU A 22 -12.45 -5.34 -15.60
C LEU A 22 -13.42 -6.50 -15.82
N LEU A 23 -14.10 -6.55 -16.98
CA LEU A 23 -15.01 -7.66 -17.30
C LEU A 23 -14.27 -9.00 -17.40
N VAL A 24 -13.12 -9.02 -18.06
CA VAL A 24 -12.28 -10.22 -18.15
C VAL A 24 -11.77 -10.64 -16.77
N GLY A 25 -11.27 -9.69 -15.98
CA GLY A 25 -10.84 -9.95 -14.60
C GLY A 25 -11.96 -10.53 -13.74
N ALA A 26 -13.17 -9.95 -13.81
CA ALA A 26 -14.33 -10.44 -13.08
C ALA A 26 -14.73 -11.87 -13.49
N ALA A 27 -14.69 -12.20 -14.78
CA ALA A 27 -14.97 -13.55 -15.25
C ALA A 27 -13.92 -14.56 -14.76
N ILE A 28 -12.64 -14.20 -14.77
CA ILE A 28 -11.55 -15.05 -14.26
C ILE A 28 -11.74 -15.33 -12.76
N PHE A 29 -11.91 -14.28 -11.95
CA PHE A 29 -12.14 -14.44 -10.51
C PHE A 29 -13.41 -15.23 -10.21
N GLN A 30 -14.50 -15.01 -10.96
CA GLN A 30 -15.72 -15.79 -10.78
C GLN A 30 -15.50 -17.28 -11.06
N ILE A 31 -14.71 -17.64 -12.09
CA ILE A 31 -14.47 -19.04 -12.41
C ILE A 31 -13.58 -19.69 -11.34
N LEU A 32 -12.50 -19.02 -10.93
CA LEU A 32 -11.54 -19.56 -9.97
C LEU A 32 -12.12 -19.62 -8.54
N GLU A 33 -12.68 -18.51 -8.07
CA GLU A 33 -13.13 -18.39 -6.67
C GLU A 33 -14.44 -19.12 -6.42
N ARG A 34 -15.33 -19.26 -7.41
CA ARG A 34 -16.62 -19.94 -7.20
C ARG A 34 -16.46 -21.43 -6.92
N GLU A 35 -15.52 -22.09 -7.60
CA GLU A 35 -15.24 -23.50 -7.36
C GLU A 35 -14.60 -23.69 -5.97
N ALA A 36 -13.60 -22.87 -5.64
CA ALA A 36 -12.94 -22.88 -4.34
C ALA A 36 -13.93 -22.59 -3.19
N GLU A 37 -14.79 -21.59 -3.35
CA GLU A 37 -15.84 -21.24 -2.38
C GLU A 37 -16.79 -22.41 -2.14
N CYS A 38 -17.25 -23.07 -3.22
CA CYS A 38 -18.16 -24.20 -3.11
C CYS A 38 -17.52 -25.38 -2.36
N ASN A 39 -16.27 -25.71 -2.69
CA ASN A 39 -15.52 -26.77 -2.03
C ASN A 39 -15.29 -26.47 -0.54
N ASN A 40 -14.89 -25.24 -0.21
CA ASN A 40 -14.66 -24.82 1.18
C ASN A 40 -15.95 -24.80 2.00
N ARG A 41 -17.07 -24.38 1.41
CA ARG A 41 -18.39 -24.45 2.05
C ARG A 41 -18.81 -25.89 2.32
N TYR A 42 -18.63 -26.79 1.35
CA TYR A 42 -18.96 -28.20 1.53
C TYR A 42 -18.10 -28.83 2.63
N HIS A 43 -16.79 -28.61 2.61
CA HIS A 43 -15.85 -29.11 3.61
C HIS A 43 -16.22 -28.61 5.01
N PHE A 44 -16.51 -27.32 5.18
CA PHE A 44 -16.92 -26.75 6.47
C PHE A 44 -18.21 -27.39 7.00
N GLN A 45 -19.23 -27.55 6.15
CA GLN A 45 -20.49 -28.18 6.56
C GLN A 45 -20.31 -29.65 6.92
N LEU A 46 -19.48 -30.38 6.17
CA LEU A 46 -19.18 -31.78 6.42
C LEU A 46 -18.46 -31.95 7.78
N GLU A 47 -17.43 -31.16 8.05
CA GLU A 47 -16.72 -31.19 9.34
C GLU A 47 -17.63 -30.82 10.51
N LYS A 48 -18.51 -29.82 10.32
CA LYS A 48 -19.53 -29.47 11.32
C LYS A 48 -20.47 -30.65 11.63
N LEU A 49 -20.95 -31.35 10.60
CA LEU A 49 -21.80 -32.52 10.78
C LEU A 49 -21.06 -33.69 11.42
N HIS A 50 -19.81 -33.93 11.01
CA HIS A 50 -18.96 -34.97 11.58
C HIS A 50 -18.68 -34.70 13.07
N PHE A 51 -18.42 -33.45 13.43
CA PHE A 51 -18.24 -33.02 14.82
C PHE A 51 -19.52 -33.24 15.66
N LEU A 52 -20.69 -32.85 15.14
CA LEU A 52 -21.98 -33.09 15.82
C LEU A 52 -22.31 -34.58 15.96
N ALA A 53 -21.96 -35.40 14.96
CA ALA A 53 -22.14 -36.85 15.02
C ALA A 53 -21.25 -37.51 16.08
N ASN A 54 -20.04 -36.97 16.29
CA ASN A 54 -19.11 -37.48 17.30
C ASN A 54 -19.52 -37.08 18.73
N TYR A 55 -20.20 -35.94 18.90
CA TYR A 55 -20.63 -35.42 20.19
C TYR A 55 -22.15 -35.33 20.29
N THR A 56 -22.80 -36.47 20.57
CA THR A 56 -24.27 -36.58 20.66
C THR A 56 -24.90 -35.74 21.79
N CYS A 57 -24.10 -35.22 22.73
CA CYS A 57 -24.55 -34.33 23.80
C CYS A 57 -24.56 -32.84 23.39
N LEU A 58 -24.08 -32.51 22.19
CA LEU A 58 -23.99 -31.15 21.69
C LEU A 58 -25.06 -30.90 20.63
N ASP A 59 -26.03 -30.05 20.96
CA ASP A 59 -27.08 -29.66 20.01
C ASP A 59 -26.55 -28.64 18.99
N GLY A 60 -27.07 -28.71 17.76
CA GLY A 60 -26.71 -27.80 16.66
C GLY A 60 -26.78 -26.30 17.02
N PRO A 61 -27.85 -25.80 17.68
CA PRO A 61 -27.95 -24.40 18.10
C PRO A 61 -26.88 -23.99 19.12
N ALA A 62 -26.48 -24.88 20.04
CA ALA A 62 -25.45 -24.59 21.03
C ALA A 62 -24.07 -24.46 20.38
N LEU A 63 -23.77 -25.34 19.40
CA LEU A 63 -22.56 -25.24 18.59
C LEU A 63 -22.54 -23.94 17.79
N GLU A 64 -23.65 -23.56 17.15
CA GLU A 64 -23.72 -22.31 16.38
C GLU A 64 -23.50 -21.09 17.30
N GLN A 65 -24.11 -21.07 18.49
CA GLN A 65 -23.88 -19.99 19.46
C GLN A 65 -22.41 -19.88 19.86
N PHE A 66 -21.73 -21.01 20.08
CA PHE A 66 -20.30 -21.02 20.38
C PHE A 66 -19.45 -20.51 19.20
N VAL A 67 -19.76 -20.95 17.98
CA VAL A 67 -19.10 -20.47 16.76
C VAL A 67 -19.28 -18.96 16.61
N GLN A 68 -20.47 -18.40 16.88
CA GLN A 68 -20.71 -16.96 16.84
C GLN A 68 -19.86 -16.18 17.85
N VAL A 69 -19.63 -16.72 19.05
CA VAL A 69 -18.74 -16.11 20.05
C VAL A 69 -17.29 -16.10 19.55
N ILE A 70 -16.84 -17.21 18.97
CA ILE A 70 -15.48 -17.32 18.40
C ILE A 70 -15.30 -16.34 17.23
N LEU A 71 -16.25 -16.30 16.29
CA LEU A 71 -16.21 -15.38 15.15
C LEU A 71 -16.23 -13.92 15.61
N GLY A 72 -17.05 -13.57 16.60
CA GLY A 72 -17.07 -12.23 17.18
C GLY A 72 -15.78 -11.85 17.92
N ALA A 73 -15.03 -12.82 18.45
CA ALA A 73 -13.70 -12.60 18.99
C ALA A 73 -12.65 -12.42 17.88
N TRP A 74 -12.73 -13.23 16.83
CA TRP A 74 -11.85 -13.16 15.66
C TRP A 74 -11.97 -11.82 14.92
N GLU A 75 -13.19 -11.33 14.70
CA GLU A 75 -13.46 -10.02 14.09
C GLU A 75 -12.84 -8.86 14.89
N LYS A 76 -12.64 -9.05 16.20
CA LYS A 76 -11.96 -8.08 17.08
C LYS A 76 -10.44 -8.30 17.15
N GLY A 77 -9.90 -9.22 16.36
CA GLY A 77 -8.49 -9.57 16.33
C GLY A 77 -8.04 -10.38 17.55
N VAL A 78 -8.91 -11.20 18.15
CA VAL A 78 -8.53 -12.15 19.20
C VAL A 78 -8.42 -13.53 18.61
N ASN A 79 -7.24 -14.15 18.68
CA ASN A 79 -7.04 -15.50 18.21
C ASN A 79 -7.68 -16.50 19.21
N PRO A 80 -8.69 -17.29 18.78
CA PRO A 80 -9.37 -18.28 19.63
C PRO A 80 -8.55 -19.56 19.83
N SER A 81 -7.52 -19.78 19.01
CA SER A 81 -6.59 -20.88 19.13
C SER A 81 -5.42 -20.48 20.02
N GLY A 82 -5.12 -21.30 21.03
CA GLY A 82 -3.95 -21.13 21.90
C GLY A 82 -4.28 -20.86 23.37
N ASN A 83 -3.21 -20.79 24.17
CA ASN A 83 -3.28 -20.45 25.59
C ASN A 83 -3.50 -18.94 25.78
N SER A 84 -4.10 -18.51 26.89
CA SER A 84 -4.45 -17.10 27.20
C SER A 84 -3.27 -16.12 27.33
N THR A 85 -2.07 -16.52 26.94
CA THR A 85 -0.84 -15.72 26.92
C THR A 85 -0.53 -15.10 25.55
N ASN A 86 -1.50 -15.08 24.63
CA ASN A 86 -1.33 -14.47 23.31
C ASN A 86 -0.76 -13.03 23.42
N PRO A 87 0.31 -12.72 22.66
CA PRO A 87 0.88 -11.38 22.66
C PRO A 87 -0.17 -10.36 22.18
N SER A 88 -0.15 -9.16 22.76
CA SER A 88 -1.08 -8.10 22.36
C SER A 88 -0.86 -7.72 20.90
N ASN A 89 -1.93 -7.69 20.11
CA ASN A 89 -1.90 -7.16 18.74
C ASN A 89 -1.62 -5.65 18.67
N TRP A 90 -1.67 -4.96 19.81
CA TRP A 90 -1.45 -3.52 19.95
C TRP A 90 -0.26 -3.21 20.86
N ASP A 91 0.78 -4.05 20.86
CA ASP A 91 2.07 -3.65 21.41
C ASP A 91 2.72 -2.55 20.55
N TYR A 92 3.82 -1.97 21.02
CA TYR A 92 4.48 -0.85 20.32
C TYR A 92 4.90 -1.22 18.88
N SER A 93 5.46 -2.43 18.68
CA SER A 93 5.94 -2.85 17.35
C SER A 93 4.79 -2.98 16.36
N SER A 94 3.69 -3.63 16.78
CA SER A 94 2.50 -3.82 15.94
C SER A 94 1.73 -2.52 15.71
N SER A 95 1.64 -1.65 16.72
CA SER A 95 1.02 -0.33 16.60
C SER A 95 1.79 0.57 15.63
N PHE A 96 3.12 0.53 15.68
CA PHE A 96 3.98 1.23 14.72
C PHE A 96 3.77 0.70 13.30
N PHE A 97 3.74 -0.62 13.13
CA PHE A 97 3.49 -1.25 11.83
C PHE A 97 2.12 -0.83 11.26
N PHE A 98 1.06 -0.90 12.09
CA PHE A 98 -0.28 -0.46 11.71
C PHE A 98 -0.29 1.03 11.31
N ALA A 99 0.29 1.92 12.11
CA ALA A 99 0.40 3.34 11.78
C ALA A 99 1.14 3.56 10.45
N GLY A 100 2.20 2.79 10.20
CA GLY A 100 2.93 2.79 8.93
C GLY A 100 2.03 2.42 7.74
N THR A 101 1.26 1.34 7.84
CA THR A 101 0.34 0.91 6.75
C THR A 101 -0.71 1.97 6.41
N VAL A 102 -1.26 2.64 7.44
CA VAL A 102 -2.19 3.76 7.26
C VAL A 102 -1.50 4.93 6.55
N VAL A 103 -0.29 5.30 6.98
CA VAL A 103 0.47 6.39 6.34
C VAL A 103 0.86 6.06 4.89
N THR A 104 1.14 4.79 4.57
CA THR A 104 1.50 4.38 3.19
C THR A 104 0.32 4.42 2.22
N THR A 105 -0.91 4.25 2.72
CA THR A 105 -2.14 4.25 1.89
C THR A 105 -2.74 5.65 1.72
N ILE A 106 -2.42 6.59 2.61
CA ILE A 106 -2.81 8.00 2.50
C ILE A 106 -1.80 8.72 1.59
N GLY A 107 -2.00 8.57 0.28
CA GLY A 107 -1.14 9.13 -0.77
C GLY A 107 -1.03 10.67 -0.82
N GLU A 108 -1.80 11.42 -0.03
CA GLU A 108 -1.79 12.88 -0.03
C GLU A 108 -0.76 13.51 0.91
N LEU A 109 -0.30 12.80 1.96
CA LEU A 109 0.59 13.36 2.98
C LEU A 109 2.08 13.41 2.58
N TRP A 110 2.46 12.71 1.51
CA TRP A 110 3.85 12.57 1.07
C TRP A 110 4.32 13.65 0.08
N GLU A 111 3.41 14.41 -0.52
CA GLU A 111 3.74 15.47 -1.48
C GLU A 111 4.66 16.57 -0.89
N PRO A 112 4.40 17.10 0.32
CA PRO A 112 5.24 18.14 0.92
C PRO A 112 6.52 17.58 1.57
N LEU A 113 6.41 16.42 2.24
CA LEU A 113 7.52 15.79 2.97
C LEU A 113 8.52 15.11 2.02
N GLY A 114 8.02 14.53 0.92
CA GLY A 114 8.83 13.98 -0.16
C GLY A 114 9.73 15.05 -0.77
N LYS A 115 9.24 16.26 -1.03
CA LYS A 115 10.05 17.35 -1.63
C LYS A 115 11.23 17.80 -0.76
N CYS A 116 11.11 17.75 0.57
CA CYS A 116 12.20 18.11 1.48
C CYS A 116 13.22 16.97 1.65
N LEU A 117 12.75 15.72 1.73
CA LEU A 117 13.61 14.53 1.68
C LEU A 117 14.34 14.40 0.33
N ILE A 118 13.71 14.80 -0.77
CA ILE A 118 14.26 14.73 -2.13
C ILE A 118 15.54 15.58 -2.29
N ILE A 119 15.71 16.67 -1.55
CA ILE A 119 16.89 17.55 -1.65
C ILE A 119 18.16 16.87 -1.08
N HIS A 120 18.04 15.96 -0.12
CA HIS A 120 19.15 15.08 0.32
C HIS A 120 19.21 13.75 -0.45
N TRP A 121 18.11 13.38 -1.13
CA TRP A 121 17.95 12.12 -1.86
C TRP A 121 18.63 12.10 -3.22
N ASP A 122 18.86 13.25 -3.87
CA ASP A 122 19.44 13.32 -5.23
C ASP A 122 20.93 12.88 -5.27
N GLU A 123 21.62 12.97 -4.13
CA GLU A 123 22.96 12.43 -3.92
C GLU A 123 22.94 10.90 -3.78
N TRP A 124 21.93 10.37 -3.07
CA TRP A 124 21.68 8.93 -2.92
C TRP A 124 21.19 8.30 -4.23
N ARG A 125 20.34 8.98 -5.00
CA ARG A 125 19.82 8.56 -6.31
C ARG A 125 20.94 8.17 -7.29
N ARG A 126 22.06 8.91 -7.28
CA ARG A 126 23.23 8.63 -8.13
C ARG A 126 23.99 7.36 -7.69
N GLY A 127 23.96 7.00 -6.40
CA GLY A 127 24.64 5.82 -5.86
C GLY A 127 23.92 4.49 -6.11
N TRP A 128 22.59 4.51 -6.27
CA TRP A 128 21.78 3.29 -6.48
C TRP A 128 21.48 3.01 -7.97
N SER A 129 22.10 3.78 -8.88
CA SER A 129 21.96 3.68 -10.34
C SER A 129 22.71 2.47 -10.94
N GLN A 130 22.55 1.29 -10.36
CA GLN A 130 22.78 0.00 -11.02
C GLN A 130 21.45 -0.78 -11.01
N SER A 131 20.62 -0.49 -12.01
CA SER A 131 19.16 -0.77 -12.06
C SER A 131 18.72 -2.25 -12.12
N SER A 132 19.63 -3.22 -11.98
CA SER A 132 19.30 -4.65 -12.02
C SER A 132 19.56 -5.36 -10.69
N HIS A 133 20.68 -5.09 -10.01
CA HIS A 133 21.01 -5.76 -8.74
C HIS A 133 20.20 -5.23 -7.56
N THR A 134 19.82 -3.94 -7.58
CA THR A 134 19.02 -3.31 -6.52
C THR A 134 17.56 -3.78 -6.54
N SER A 135 17.00 -4.01 -7.74
CA SER A 135 15.65 -4.57 -7.93
C SER A 135 15.51 -5.96 -7.30
N LEU A 136 16.50 -6.84 -7.50
CA LEU A 136 16.52 -8.17 -6.90
C LEU A 136 16.58 -8.11 -5.36
N LEU A 137 17.34 -7.15 -4.83
CA LEU A 137 17.50 -6.98 -3.39
C LEU A 137 16.21 -6.55 -2.69
N PHE A 138 15.37 -5.73 -3.33
CA PHE A 138 14.11 -5.27 -2.73
C PHE A 138 12.91 -6.16 -3.05
N LEU A 139 12.91 -6.86 -4.20
CA LEU A 139 11.75 -7.62 -4.67
C LEU A 139 11.88 -9.14 -4.55
N VAL A 140 13.08 -9.71 -4.39
CA VAL A 140 13.26 -11.19 -4.37
C VAL A 140 13.81 -11.68 -3.04
N ILE A 141 14.81 -10.99 -2.47
CA ILE A 141 15.41 -11.38 -1.19
C ILE A 141 14.39 -11.32 -0.02
N PRO A 142 13.55 -10.27 0.11
CA PRO A 142 12.64 -10.14 1.23
C PRO A 142 11.50 -11.17 1.21
N PRO A 143 10.83 -11.45 0.07
CA PRO A 143 9.89 -12.58 -0.03
C PRO A 143 10.48 -13.93 0.38
N LEU A 144 11.75 -14.18 0.01
CA LEU A 144 12.45 -15.41 0.39
C LEU A 144 12.68 -15.47 1.91
N MET A 145 13.04 -14.34 2.52
CA MET A 145 13.21 -14.23 3.98
C MET A 145 11.88 -14.44 4.70
N PHE A 146 10.78 -13.82 4.23
CA PHE A 146 9.45 -14.02 4.79
C PHE A 146 8.99 -15.47 4.65
N SER A 147 9.20 -16.10 3.49
CA SER A 147 8.93 -17.52 3.29
C SER A 147 9.67 -18.40 4.30
N TYR A 148 10.94 -18.12 4.59
CA TYR A 148 11.71 -18.88 5.57
C TYR A 148 11.22 -18.66 7.02
N VAL A 149 10.98 -17.42 7.44
CA VAL A 149 10.59 -17.12 8.83
C VAL A 149 9.14 -17.52 9.11
N GLU A 150 8.24 -17.27 8.17
CA GLU A 150 6.83 -17.57 8.32
C GLU A 150 6.50 -19.03 7.99
N GLY A 151 7.45 -19.81 7.47
CA GLY A 151 7.20 -21.16 6.99
C GLY A 151 6.23 -21.21 5.80
N TRP A 152 6.07 -20.10 5.09
CA TRP A 152 5.29 -20.02 3.86
C TRP A 152 6.11 -20.59 2.69
N THR A 153 5.42 -21.06 1.65
CA THR A 153 6.05 -21.33 0.36
C THR A 153 6.58 -20.03 -0.25
N PHE A 154 7.57 -20.12 -1.16
CA PHE A 154 8.08 -18.95 -1.84
C PHE A 154 6.99 -18.18 -2.61
N GLY A 155 6.00 -18.90 -3.17
CA GLY A 155 4.87 -18.29 -3.87
C GLY A 155 4.00 -17.43 -2.96
N GLU A 156 3.73 -17.89 -1.74
CA GLU A 156 2.99 -17.13 -0.72
C GLU A 156 3.78 -15.93 -0.21
N GLY A 157 5.08 -16.08 0.04
CA GLY A 157 5.95 -14.96 0.41
C GLY A 157 6.05 -13.89 -0.68
N PHE A 158 6.10 -14.31 -1.95
CA PHE A 158 6.07 -13.40 -3.10
C PHE A 158 4.71 -12.72 -3.25
N TYR A 159 3.61 -13.46 -3.09
CA TYR A 159 2.26 -12.92 -3.09
C TYR A 159 2.07 -11.86 -2.01
N PHE A 160 2.49 -12.13 -0.76
CA PHE A 160 2.50 -11.17 0.33
C PHE A 160 3.24 -9.88 -0.05
N ALA A 161 4.45 -9.99 -0.59
CA ALA A 161 5.22 -8.82 -0.99
C ALA A 161 4.55 -8.04 -2.13
N PHE A 162 3.97 -8.74 -3.12
CA PHE A 162 3.24 -8.11 -4.22
C PHE A 162 2.04 -7.31 -3.69
N ILE A 163 1.13 -7.92 -2.94
CA ILE A 163 -0.09 -7.25 -2.45
C ILE A 163 0.21 -6.10 -1.49
N THR A 164 1.33 -6.20 -0.77
CA THR A 164 1.80 -5.17 0.17
C THR A 164 2.40 -3.98 -0.58
N LEU A 165 3.31 -4.22 -1.53
CA LEU A 165 3.97 -3.15 -2.29
C LEU A 165 3.06 -2.53 -3.35
N SER A 166 2.06 -3.27 -3.85
CA SER A 166 1.00 -2.71 -4.69
C SER A 166 -0.06 -1.97 -3.87
N THR A 167 0.05 -1.95 -2.54
CA THR A 167 -0.91 -1.33 -1.61
C THR A 167 -2.35 -1.87 -1.73
N ILE A 168 -2.51 -3.11 -2.22
CA ILE A 168 -3.81 -3.79 -2.27
C ILE A 168 -4.19 -4.29 -0.88
N GLY A 169 -3.26 -4.98 -0.21
CA GLY A 169 -3.35 -5.36 1.20
C GLY A 169 -4.59 -6.17 1.60
N PHE A 170 -4.81 -7.35 0.98
CA PHE A 170 -5.95 -8.22 1.34
C PHE A 170 -5.95 -8.66 2.82
N GLY A 171 -4.77 -8.78 3.43
CA GLY A 171 -4.62 -9.12 4.86
C GLY A 171 -4.81 -10.61 5.18
N ASP A 172 -4.85 -11.47 4.17
CA ASP A 172 -4.83 -12.92 4.25
C ASP A 172 -3.46 -13.47 4.70
N TYR A 173 -2.37 -12.82 4.26
CA TYR A 173 -1.01 -13.06 4.74
C TYR A 173 -0.49 -11.83 5.49
N VAL A 174 -0.12 -12.02 6.77
CA VAL A 174 0.43 -10.96 7.62
C VAL A 174 1.57 -11.51 8.46
N VAL A 175 2.72 -10.84 8.40
CA VAL A 175 3.93 -11.27 9.09
C VAL A 175 3.82 -11.16 10.62
N GLY A 176 4.38 -12.14 11.32
CA GLY A 176 4.54 -12.16 12.76
C GLY A 176 3.25 -12.39 13.54
N THR A 177 2.21 -12.95 12.92
CA THR A 177 0.86 -13.13 13.52
C THR A 177 0.56 -14.54 14.01
N ASP A 178 1.38 -15.52 13.64
CA ASP A 178 1.21 -16.92 14.02
C ASP A 178 1.44 -17.11 15.54
N PRO A 179 0.45 -17.59 16.31
CA PRO A 179 0.60 -17.80 17.75
C PRO A 179 1.55 -18.96 18.08
N ASP A 180 1.76 -19.89 17.16
CA ASP A 180 2.55 -21.11 17.38
C ASP A 180 4.06 -20.87 17.16
N LYS A 181 4.45 -19.66 16.75
CA LYS A 181 5.83 -19.27 16.45
C LYS A 181 6.33 -18.16 17.36
N GLU A 182 7.56 -18.32 17.85
CA GLU A 182 8.26 -17.27 18.60
C GLU A 182 9.01 -16.34 17.65
N TYR A 183 8.50 -15.12 17.49
CA TYR A 183 9.15 -14.07 16.71
C TYR A 183 9.98 -13.14 17.59
N ILE A 184 11.04 -12.57 17.02
CA ILE A 184 11.77 -11.46 17.64
C ILE A 184 10.84 -10.24 17.68
N SER A 185 10.78 -9.52 18.80
CA SER A 185 9.88 -8.36 18.99
C SER A 185 10.04 -7.27 17.90
N LEU A 186 11.23 -7.14 17.31
CA LEU A 186 11.48 -6.15 16.25
C LEU A 186 11.08 -6.61 14.85
N TYR A 187 10.69 -7.88 14.66
CA TYR A 187 10.45 -8.45 13.34
C TYR A 187 9.37 -7.70 12.55
N ARG A 188 8.22 -7.40 13.18
CA ARG A 188 7.15 -6.60 12.56
C ARG A 188 7.62 -5.19 12.20
N SER A 189 8.41 -4.54 13.07
CA SER A 189 9.00 -3.23 12.78
C SER A 189 10.01 -3.26 11.62
N LEU A 190 10.85 -4.30 11.54
CA LEU A 190 11.80 -4.50 10.44
C LEU A 190 11.07 -4.73 9.11
N ALA A 191 9.99 -5.51 9.12
CA ALA A 191 9.13 -5.67 7.96
C ALA A 191 8.52 -4.33 7.52
N GLY A 192 8.03 -3.52 8.47
CA GLY A 192 7.52 -2.17 8.20
C GLY A 192 8.58 -1.23 7.59
N ILE A 193 9.80 -1.25 8.11
CA ILE A 193 10.93 -0.49 7.55
C ILE A 193 11.22 -0.93 6.11
N TRP A 194 11.25 -2.24 5.85
CA TRP A 194 11.43 -2.77 4.51
C TRP A 194 10.33 -2.29 3.55
N ILE A 195 9.05 -2.31 3.96
CA ILE A 195 7.93 -1.82 3.14
C ILE A 195 8.14 -0.36 2.74
N ILE A 196 8.50 0.50 3.70
CA ILE A 196 8.75 1.93 3.44
C ILE A 196 9.90 2.11 2.43
N LEU A 197 11.01 1.40 2.62
CA LEU A 197 12.16 1.46 1.71
C LEU A 197 11.83 0.93 0.31
N ALA A 198 11.07 -0.17 0.22
CA ALA A 198 10.66 -0.78 -1.03
C ALA A 198 9.66 0.10 -1.80
N LEU A 199 8.71 0.75 -1.12
CA LEU A 199 7.79 1.72 -1.74
C LEU A 199 8.54 2.96 -2.24
N ALA A 200 9.51 3.48 -1.47
CA ALA A 200 10.35 4.60 -1.91
C ALA A 200 11.18 4.24 -3.15
N TRP A 201 11.72 3.02 -3.18
CA TRP A 201 12.44 2.49 -4.35
C TRP A 201 11.50 2.32 -5.56
N LEU A 202 10.31 1.77 -5.37
CA LEU A 202 9.30 1.58 -6.43
C LEU A 202 8.90 2.93 -7.06
N ALA A 203 8.67 3.96 -6.24
CA ALA A 203 8.37 5.31 -6.69
C ALA A 203 9.51 5.91 -7.55
N LEU A 204 10.77 5.64 -7.18
CA LEU A 204 11.93 6.06 -7.97
C LEU A 204 11.97 5.36 -9.33
N VAL A 205 11.74 4.05 -9.37
CA VAL A 205 11.70 3.27 -10.63
C VAL A 205 10.61 3.77 -11.55
N PHE A 206 9.39 4.01 -11.04
CA PHE A 206 8.31 4.58 -11.83
C PHE A 206 8.67 5.95 -12.40
N ASN A 207 9.24 6.82 -11.58
CA ASN A 207 9.65 8.16 -12.03
C ASN A 207 10.70 8.09 -13.15
N MET A 208 11.72 7.22 -13.01
CA MET A 208 12.74 7.01 -14.04
C MET A 208 12.17 6.40 -15.33
N GLY A 209 11.11 5.60 -15.27
CA GLY A 209 10.45 5.02 -16.44
C GLY A 209 9.51 5.98 -17.18
N ILE A 210 8.84 6.88 -16.46
CA ILE A 210 7.83 7.79 -17.04
C ILE A 210 8.48 8.94 -17.82
N HIS A 211 9.61 9.49 -17.35
CA HIS A 211 10.30 10.59 -18.03
C HIS A 211 10.72 10.28 -19.49
N PRO A 212 11.41 9.15 -19.78
CA PRO A 212 11.75 8.78 -21.16
C PRO A 212 10.51 8.39 -21.98
N PHE A 213 9.51 7.74 -21.36
CA PHE A 213 8.25 7.38 -22.04
C PHE A 213 7.44 8.61 -22.48
N SER A 214 7.31 9.60 -21.60
CA SER A 214 6.66 10.89 -21.90
C SER A 214 7.39 11.65 -23.02
N SER A 215 8.72 11.62 -23.00
CA SER A 215 9.56 12.22 -24.03
C SER A 215 9.42 11.49 -25.38
N ALA A 216 9.27 10.16 -25.39
CA ALA A 216 9.04 9.36 -26.59
C ALA A 216 7.66 9.61 -27.21
N LEU A 217 6.61 9.73 -26.39
CA LEU A 217 5.26 10.06 -26.86
C LEU A 217 5.17 11.50 -27.39
N SER A 218 5.84 12.45 -26.72
CA SER A 218 5.89 13.85 -27.15
C SER A 218 6.76 14.07 -28.39
N GLY A 219 7.72 13.16 -28.64
CA GLY A 219 8.56 13.14 -29.83
C GLY A 219 7.81 12.91 -31.15
N ALA A 220 6.56 12.43 -31.09
CA ALA A 220 5.69 12.28 -32.25
C ALA A 220 4.83 13.53 -32.56
N GLY A 221 4.88 14.58 -31.73
CA GLY A 221 4.10 15.78 -32.04
C GLY A 221 4.14 16.90 -31.02
N SER A 222 5.27 17.60 -30.85
CA SER A 222 5.24 19.06 -30.60
C SER A 222 6.62 19.71 -30.65
N ARG A 223 7.05 20.16 -31.83
CA ARG A 223 8.20 21.07 -31.98
C ARG A 223 7.80 22.55 -31.79
N ARG A 224 6.81 22.86 -30.93
CA ARG A 224 6.25 24.22 -30.79
C ARG A 224 5.96 24.73 -29.37
N GLN A 225 6.29 24.03 -28.28
CA GLN A 225 5.88 24.48 -26.93
C GLN A 225 7.01 24.63 -25.88
N GLN A 226 8.28 24.69 -26.29
CA GLN A 226 9.38 24.86 -25.33
C GLN A 226 9.77 26.32 -25.04
N SER A 227 9.02 27.31 -25.56
CA SER A 227 9.28 28.74 -25.33
C SER A 227 8.40 29.40 -24.26
N GLN A 228 7.63 28.65 -23.47
CA GLN A 228 6.68 29.26 -22.51
C GLN A 228 6.65 28.58 -21.13
N GLN A 229 7.82 28.23 -20.61
CA GLN A 229 8.00 27.92 -19.19
C GLN A 229 8.82 29.04 -18.53
N ARG A 230 8.20 30.22 -18.47
CA ARG A 230 8.56 31.28 -17.52
C ARG A 230 7.69 31.02 -16.29
N CYS A 231 8.30 30.96 -15.10
CA CYS A 231 7.61 30.70 -13.83
C CYS A 231 6.33 31.54 -13.70
N PRO A 232 5.21 31.01 -13.17
CA PRO A 232 4.12 31.86 -12.74
C PRO A 232 4.60 32.64 -11.50
N ASP A 233 4.77 33.95 -11.66
CA ASP A 233 4.77 34.87 -10.52
C ASP A 233 3.42 34.66 -9.79
N PHE A 234 3.49 34.16 -8.55
CA PHE A 234 2.34 34.06 -7.67
C PHE A 234 2.39 35.22 -6.69
N PRO A 235 1.72 36.36 -6.93
CA PRO A 235 1.46 37.31 -5.88
C PRO A 235 0.24 36.82 -5.07
N ILE A 236 0.21 37.23 -3.80
CA ILE A 236 -0.93 37.09 -2.87
C ILE A 236 -0.97 35.76 -2.10
N HIS A 237 -0.06 35.61 -1.14
CA HIS A 237 -0.37 34.97 0.15
C HIS A 237 0.33 35.64 1.35
N ALA A 238 0.80 36.87 1.19
CA ALA A 238 1.33 37.68 2.28
C ALA A 238 0.24 38.35 3.14
N HIS A 239 -1.02 38.35 2.70
CA HIS A 239 -2.11 39.04 3.41
C HIS A 239 -2.83 38.17 4.46
N LEU A 240 -2.78 36.84 4.35
CA LEU A 240 -3.47 35.93 5.26
C LEU A 240 -2.60 35.50 6.47
N LEU A 241 -1.27 35.61 6.37
CA LEU A 241 -0.37 35.33 7.49
C LEU A 241 -0.23 36.51 8.47
N GLN A 242 -0.72 37.70 8.11
CA GLN A 242 -0.70 38.88 8.98
C GLN A 242 -1.96 39.00 9.87
N GLN A 243 -2.98 38.15 9.65
CA GLN A 243 -4.20 38.08 10.46
C GLN A 243 -4.13 37.08 11.63
N PHE A 244 -3.22 36.10 11.59
CA PHE A 244 -3.17 34.99 12.56
C PHE A 244 -1.99 35.02 13.54
N TRP A 245 -0.95 35.82 13.29
CA TRP A 245 0.17 36.00 14.21
C TRP A 245 0.34 37.48 14.53
N GLY A 246 -0.18 37.89 15.68
CA GLY A 246 0.05 39.22 16.24
C GLY A 246 1.54 39.52 16.34
N THR A 247 1.95 40.67 15.84
CA THR A 247 3.35 41.10 15.86
C THR A 247 3.81 41.36 17.29
N PRO A 248 4.97 40.85 17.73
CA PRO A 248 5.58 41.32 18.97
C PRO A 248 6.11 42.74 18.74
N GLU A 249 5.67 43.66 19.58
CA GLU A 249 6.15 45.03 19.68
C GLU A 249 7.66 45.02 19.98
N LYS A 250 8.47 45.52 19.05
CA LYS A 250 9.86 45.89 19.32
C LYS A 250 10.03 47.38 19.09
N SER A 251 10.08 48.09 20.21
CA SER A 251 10.66 49.41 20.36
C SER A 251 12.16 49.37 20.06
N SER A 252 12.61 50.19 19.12
CA SER A 252 13.98 50.69 19.09
C SER A 252 14.06 51.92 18.18
N SER A 253 13.96 53.07 18.83
CA SER A 253 14.34 54.39 18.34
C SER A 253 15.86 54.48 18.12
N SER A 254 16.30 55.03 17.01
CA SER A 254 17.55 55.82 16.90
C SER A 254 17.58 56.66 15.63
N PRO A 255 18.31 57.79 15.64
CA PRO A 255 17.85 59.04 15.02
C PRO A 255 18.57 59.41 13.71
N ASP A 256 17.97 60.42 13.08
CA ASP A 256 18.42 61.19 11.92
C ASP A 256 19.91 61.55 11.90
N LEU A 257 20.52 61.45 10.72
CA LEU A 257 21.61 62.33 10.28
C LEU A 257 21.47 62.60 8.78
N GLY A 258 20.97 63.79 8.46
CA GLY A 258 21.24 64.50 7.22
C GLY A 258 22.07 65.74 7.54
N GLY A 259 23.09 66.01 6.73
CA GLY A 259 23.97 67.18 6.85
C GLY A 259 25.44 66.82 6.90
#